data_AF-A0A356UJJ3-F1
#
_entry.id   AF-A0A356UJJ3-F1
#
_cell.length_a   1.000
_cell.length_b   1.000
_cell.length_c   1.000
_cell.angle_alpha   90.00
_cell.angle_beta   90.00
_cell.angle_gamma   90.00
#
_symmetry.space_group_name_H-M   'P 1'
#
loop_
_entity.id
_entity.type
_entity.pdbx_description
1 polymer ?
#
loop_
_entity_poly.entity_id
_entity_poly.type
_entity_poly.pdbx_seq_one_letter_code
_entity_poly.pdbx_strand_id
1 'polypeptide(L)'
;AGIPVSMRCLKTNHISAVMPDVLEAKAILIGSPTLNNGLLPSVSAFLTYLKGLRPKERIGFVFGSYGWGGQAVKEIEEVVNFLGWSQPLESINIQYLPDPEELAQIKVTGKILGEIIQKEA
;
A
#
# COMPACT_ATOMS: atom_id res chain seq x y z
N ALA A 1 -6.50 -4.56 16.18
CA ALA A 1 -6.14 -5.98 15.99
C ALA A 1 -4.95 -6.41 16.84
N GLY A 2 -3.89 -5.60 17.02
CA GLY A 2 -2.70 -6.05 17.77
C GLY A 2 -1.68 -6.80 16.89
N ILE A 3 -1.76 -6.59 15.57
CA ILE A 3 -0.79 -7.11 14.61
C ILE A 3 0.45 -6.22 14.62
N PRO A 4 1.67 -6.78 14.65
CA PRO A 4 2.90 -6.01 14.48
C PRO A 4 2.94 -5.29 13.13
N VAL A 5 3.34 -4.01 13.12
CA VAL A 5 3.42 -3.19 11.91
C VAL A 5 4.81 -2.58 11.80
N SER A 6 5.43 -2.72 10.64
CA SER A 6 6.68 -2.05 10.27
C SER A 6 6.40 -1.00 9.20
N MET A 7 6.75 0.26 9.48
CA MET A 7 6.59 1.36 8.52
C MET A 7 7.94 1.67 7.86
N ARG A 8 7.96 1.70 6.52
CA ARG A 8 9.15 2.04 5.72
C ARG A 8 8.91 3.27 4.86
N CYS A 9 9.68 4.32 5.09
CA CYS A 9 9.67 5.50 4.24
C CYS A 9 10.64 5.29 3.08
N LEU A 10 10.13 5.12 1.87
CA LEU A 10 10.95 4.85 0.67
C LEU A 10 11.86 6.02 0.26
N LYS A 11 11.68 7.21 0.86
CA LYS A 11 12.62 8.33 0.71
C LYS A 11 13.92 8.13 1.49
N THR A 12 13.85 7.43 2.62
CA THR A 12 14.98 7.28 3.57
C THR A 12 15.44 5.83 3.72
N ASN A 13 14.70 4.87 3.17
CA ASN A 13 15.07 3.46 3.17
C ASN A 13 15.34 3.00 1.74
N HIS A 14 16.49 2.35 1.54
CA HIS A 14 16.81 1.74 0.26
C HIS A 14 15.83 0.59 -0.02
N ILE A 15 15.40 0.44 -1.28
CA ILE A 15 14.36 -0.52 -1.67
C ILE A 15 14.70 -1.98 -1.29
N SER A 16 15.98 -2.37 -1.37
CA SER A 16 16.40 -3.72 -0.98
C SER A 16 16.28 -3.97 0.52
N ALA A 17 16.43 -2.93 1.35
CA ALA A 17 16.32 -3.04 2.80
C ALA A 17 14.86 -3.22 3.27
N VAL A 18 13.88 -2.96 2.39
CA VAL A 18 12.45 -3.18 2.67
C VAL A 18 12.04 -4.62 2.38
N MET A 19 12.79 -5.36 1.54
CA MET A 19 12.40 -6.70 1.12
C MET A 19 12.34 -7.76 2.23
N PRO A 20 13.20 -7.74 3.27
CA PRO A 20 13.04 -8.65 4.41
C PRO A 20 11.64 -8.53 5.03
N ASP A 21 11.14 -7.31 5.24
CA ASP A 21 9.78 -7.09 5.76
C ASP A 21 8.73 -7.64 4.78
N VAL A 22 8.91 -7.48 3.47
CA VAL A 22 7.98 -8.02 2.45
C VAL A 22 7.95 -9.55 2.45
N LEU A 23 9.09 -10.18 2.75
CA LEU A 23 9.22 -11.64 2.81
C LEU A 23 8.47 -12.21 4.04
N GLU A 24 8.51 -11.51 5.17
CA GLU A 24 7.90 -11.97 6.43
C GLU A 24 6.44 -11.55 6.57
N ALA A 25 6.07 -10.37 6.08
CA ALA A 25 4.74 -9.82 6.28
C ALA A 25 3.68 -10.54 5.43
N LYS A 26 2.55 -10.87 6.06
CA LYS A 26 1.35 -11.41 5.40
C LYS A 26 0.63 -10.36 4.55
N ALA A 27 0.62 -9.11 5.02
CA ALA A 27 -0.05 -8.00 4.35
C ALA A 27 0.94 -6.87 4.05
N ILE A 28 0.84 -6.30 2.86
CA ILE A 28 1.69 -5.21 2.37
C ILE A 28 0.80 -4.04 1.99
N LEU A 29 0.98 -2.93 2.70
CA LEU A 29 0.24 -1.69 2.48
C LEU A 29 1.14 -0.71 1.71
N ILE A 30 0.71 -0.27 0.53
CA ILE A 30 1.54 0.58 -0.34
C ILE A 30 0.86 1.94 -0.53
N GLY A 31 1.60 3.00 -0.21
CA GLY A 31 1.15 4.38 -0.24
C GLY A 31 1.90 5.23 -1.26
N SER A 32 1.19 6.01 -2.08
CA SER A 32 1.80 7.09 -2.88
C SER A 32 0.83 8.25 -3.09
N PRO A 33 1.28 9.51 -3.01
CA PRO A 33 0.53 10.59 -3.64
C PRO A 33 0.63 10.47 -5.17
N THR A 34 -0.28 11.14 -5.89
CA THR A 34 -0.10 11.38 -7.34
C THR A 34 0.87 12.53 -7.56
N LEU A 35 1.93 12.27 -8.31
CA LEU A 35 2.89 13.27 -8.81
C LEU A 35 2.95 13.20 -10.33
N ASN A 36 2.69 14.31 -11.03
CA ASN A 36 2.74 14.39 -12.50
C ASN A 36 1.92 13.29 -13.20
N ASN A 37 0.68 13.06 -12.73
CA ASN A 37 -0.23 12.01 -13.22
C ASN A 37 0.29 10.57 -13.05
N GLY A 38 1.25 10.34 -12.15
CA GLY A 38 1.71 9.00 -11.81
C GLY A 38 2.28 8.92 -10.41
N LEU A 39 3.16 7.94 -10.19
CA LEU A 39 3.73 7.65 -8.88
C LEU A 39 4.84 8.60 -8.46
N LEU A 40 5.04 8.71 -7.14
CA LEU A 40 6.27 9.27 -6.60
C LEU A 40 7.46 8.39 -7.06
N PRO A 41 8.61 8.96 -7.51
CA PRO A 41 9.70 8.18 -8.09
C PRO A 41 10.24 7.07 -7.17
N SER A 42 10.29 7.29 -5.85
CA SER A 42 10.72 6.26 -4.90
C SER A 42 9.76 5.08 -4.83
N VAL A 43 8.45 5.31 -4.98
CA VAL A 43 7.44 4.24 -5.03
C VAL A 43 7.54 3.50 -6.36
N SER A 44 7.72 4.21 -7.48
CA SER A 44 7.93 3.58 -8.80
C SER A 44 9.17 2.66 -8.80
N ALA A 45 10.29 3.10 -8.22
CA ALA A 45 11.49 2.29 -8.07
C ALA A 45 11.25 1.04 -7.22
N PHE A 46 10.54 1.19 -6.09
CA PHE A 46 10.14 0.08 -5.22
C PHE A 46 9.25 -0.93 -5.96
N LEU A 47 8.20 -0.49 -6.65
CA LEU A 47 7.30 -1.37 -7.39
C LEU A 47 8.01 -2.09 -8.53
N THR A 48 8.93 -1.41 -9.22
CA THR A 48 9.76 -2.03 -10.27
C THR A 48 10.58 -3.18 -9.71
N TYR A 49 11.22 -2.98 -8.56
CA TYR A 49 12.00 -4.01 -7.89
C TYR A 49 11.11 -5.16 -7.36
N LEU A 50 9.98 -4.82 -6.71
CA LEU A 50 8.99 -5.77 -6.19
C LEU A 50 8.44 -6.69 -7.30
N LYS A 51 8.11 -6.14 -8.47
CA LYS A 51 7.66 -6.90 -9.65
C LYS A 51 8.67 -7.94 -10.12
N GLY A 52 9.96 -7.63 -10.02
CA GLY A 52 11.03 -8.57 -10.37
C GLY A 52 11.12 -9.76 -9.43
N LEU A 53 10.86 -9.53 -8.13
CA LEU A 53 10.96 -10.55 -7.09
C LEU A 53 9.71 -11.43 -6.95
N ARG A 54 8.56 -10.96 -7.41
CA ARG A 54 7.28 -11.70 -7.43
C ARG A 54 6.93 -12.42 -6.12
N PRO A 55 6.92 -11.72 -4.97
CA PRO A 55 6.37 -12.29 -3.73
C PRO A 55 4.92 -12.76 -3.96
N LYS A 56 4.59 -13.94 -3.45
CA LYS A 56 3.28 -14.58 -3.62
C LYS A 56 2.48 -14.58 -2.31
N GLU A 57 1.19 -14.86 -2.42
CA GLU A 57 0.33 -15.16 -1.25
C GLU A 57 0.33 -14.03 -0.21
N ARG A 58 0.21 -12.78 -0.68
CA ARG A 58 0.10 -11.59 0.16
C ARG A 58 -1.29 -10.98 0.07
N ILE A 59 -1.67 -10.29 1.14
CA ILE A 59 -2.78 -9.34 1.14
C ILE A 59 -2.21 -7.96 0.78
N GLY A 60 -2.68 -7.38 -0.32
CA GLY A 60 -2.36 -6.02 -0.74
C GLY A 60 -3.42 -5.05 -0.25
N PHE A 61 -2.99 -3.85 0.17
CA PHE A 61 -3.88 -2.72 0.38
C PHE A 61 -3.21 -1.44 -0.10
N VAL A 62 -3.91 -0.68 -0.93
CA VAL A 62 -3.34 0.50 -1.60
C VAL A 62 -3.99 1.75 -1.04
N PHE A 63 -3.17 2.77 -0.81
CA PHE A 63 -3.67 4.07 -0.40
C PHE A 63 -2.88 5.22 -1.02
N GLY A 64 -3.48 6.41 -1.04
CA GLY A 64 -2.85 7.57 -1.66
C GLY A 64 -3.61 8.86 -1.41
N SER A 65 -3.03 9.93 -1.92
CA SER A 65 -3.66 11.25 -1.98
C SER A 65 -3.37 11.95 -3.29
N TYR A 66 -4.18 12.94 -3.66
CA TYR A 66 -4.02 13.67 -4.90
C TYR A 66 -4.59 15.08 -4.84
N GLY A 67 -4.16 15.96 -5.76
CA GLY A 67 -4.78 17.28 -5.94
C GLY A 67 -5.92 17.25 -6.95
N TRP A 68 -5.58 16.94 -8.20
CA TRP A 68 -6.51 16.91 -9.34
C TRP A 68 -6.51 15.59 -10.11
N GLY A 69 -5.37 14.88 -10.15
CA GLY A 69 -5.23 13.58 -10.81
C GLY A 69 -5.05 12.43 -9.82
N GLY A 70 -5.82 11.36 -9.93
CA GLY A 70 -5.84 10.23 -8.98
C GLY A 70 -5.15 8.95 -9.46
N GLN A 71 -4.16 9.03 -10.36
CA GLN A 71 -3.60 7.88 -11.08
C GLN A 71 -2.72 6.96 -10.22
N ALA A 72 -2.01 7.49 -9.21
CA ALA A 72 -1.03 6.71 -8.45
C ALA A 72 -1.61 5.45 -7.81
N VAL A 73 -2.81 5.55 -7.20
CA VAL A 73 -3.46 4.37 -6.59
C VAL A 73 -3.73 3.29 -7.63
N LYS A 74 -4.22 3.67 -8.82
CA LYS A 74 -4.48 2.73 -9.91
C LYS A 74 -3.21 2.02 -10.39
N GLU A 75 -2.11 2.76 -10.55
CA GLU A 75 -0.83 2.17 -10.94
C GLU A 75 -0.30 1.18 -9.89
N ILE A 76 -0.52 1.43 -8.60
CA ILE A 76 -0.16 0.46 -7.55
C ILE A 76 -1.08 -0.76 -7.62
N GLU A 77 -2.40 -0.57 -7.77
CA GLU A 77 -3.37 -1.66 -7.91
C GLU A 77 -3.03 -2.58 -9.09
N GLU A 78 -2.60 -2.03 -10.22
CA GLU A 78 -2.12 -2.82 -11.37
C GLU A 78 -0.96 -3.74 -11.00
N VAL A 79 -0.02 -3.26 -10.18
CA VAL A 79 1.10 -4.08 -9.70
C VAL A 79 0.63 -5.15 -8.72
N VAL A 80 -0.25 -4.80 -7.78
CA VAL A 80 -0.81 -5.76 -6.82
C VAL A 80 -1.60 -6.87 -7.53
N ASN A 81 -2.38 -6.50 -8.55
CA ASN A 81 -3.11 -7.43 -9.42
C ASN A 81 -2.16 -8.30 -10.25
N PHE A 82 -1.12 -7.71 -10.84
CA PHE A 82 -0.08 -8.44 -11.56
C PHE A 82 0.62 -9.49 -10.68
N LEU A 83 0.84 -9.18 -9.40
CA LEU A 83 1.43 -10.09 -8.42
C LEU A 83 0.45 -11.17 -7.92
N GLY A 84 -0.84 -11.06 -8.26
CA GLY A 84 -1.88 -11.98 -7.81
C GLY A 84 -2.15 -11.92 -6.31
N TRP A 85 -1.93 -10.76 -5.69
CA TRP A 85 -2.21 -10.54 -4.27
C TRP A 85 -3.71 -10.36 -4.03
N SER A 86 -4.21 -10.80 -2.87
CA SER A 86 -5.61 -10.57 -2.49
C SER A 86 -5.80 -9.12 -2.06
N GLN A 87 -6.93 -8.52 -2.44
CA GLN A 87 -7.31 -7.16 -2.04
C GLN A 87 -8.73 -7.21 -1.45
N PRO A 88 -8.87 -7.58 -0.17
CA PRO A 88 -10.18 -7.79 0.44
C PRO A 88 -10.92 -6.48 0.78
N LEU A 89 -10.25 -5.33 0.64
CA LEU A 89 -10.81 -3.99 0.89
C LEU A 89 -10.45 -3.09 -0.28
N GLU A 90 -11.32 -2.12 -0.55
CA GLU A 90 -11.09 -1.11 -1.56
C GLU A 90 -9.94 -0.17 -1.18
N SER A 91 -9.20 0.28 -2.20
CA SER A 91 -8.13 1.24 -2.05
C SER A 91 -8.63 2.62 -1.64
N ILE A 92 -7.82 3.35 -0.89
CA ILE A 92 -8.15 4.70 -0.42
C ILE A 92 -7.41 5.74 -1.27
N ASN A 93 -8.12 6.69 -1.85
CA ASN A 93 -7.49 7.80 -2.58
C ASN A 93 -8.16 9.12 -2.20
N ILE A 94 -7.48 9.92 -1.37
CA ILE A 94 -8.06 11.14 -0.78
C ILE A 94 -7.63 12.38 -1.56
N GLN A 95 -8.58 13.27 -1.80
CA GLN A 95 -8.29 14.55 -2.43
C GLN A 95 -7.74 15.53 -1.39
N TYR A 96 -6.54 16.06 -1.61
CA TYR A 96 -5.82 16.96 -0.72
C TYR A 96 -5.58 16.39 0.68
N LEU A 97 -5.92 17.16 1.72
CA LEU A 97 -5.74 16.78 3.11
C LEU A 97 -7.00 16.07 3.59
N PRO A 98 -6.87 14.91 4.26
CA PRO A 98 -8.01 14.21 4.82
C PRO A 98 -8.65 15.04 5.94
N ASP A 99 -9.97 15.11 5.94
CA ASP A 99 -10.73 15.69 7.03
C ASP A 99 -10.86 14.71 8.24
N PRO A 100 -11.39 15.15 9.40
CA PRO A 100 -11.53 14.29 10.57
C PRO A 100 -12.43 13.05 10.35
N GLU A 101 -13.44 13.14 9.48
CA GLU A 101 -14.35 12.05 9.16
C GLU A 101 -13.66 11.02 8.27
N GLU A 102 -12.95 11.47 7.23
CA GLU A 102 -12.12 10.61 6.37
C GLU A 102 -11.04 9.90 7.19
N LEU A 103 -10.38 10.60 8.13
CA LEU A 103 -9.41 9.98 9.04
C LEU A 103 -10.05 8.93 9.96
N ALA A 104 -11.29 9.17 10.42
CA ALA A 104 -12.02 8.18 11.21
C ALA A 104 -12.35 6.94 10.37
N GLN A 105 -12.78 7.13 9.12
CA GLN A 105 -13.08 6.04 8.19
C GLN A 105 -11.82 5.22 7.86
N ILE A 106 -10.68 5.87 7.60
CA ILE A 106 -9.39 5.16 7.37
C ILE A 106 -9.02 4.29 8.58
N LYS A 107 -9.22 4.78 9.81
CA LYS A 107 -8.97 3.99 11.03
C LYS A 107 -9.89 2.78 11.12
N VAL A 108 -11.15 2.91 10.73
CA VAL A 108 -12.11 1.80 10.68
C VAL A 108 -11.66 0.76 9.65
N THR A 109 -11.30 1.20 8.44
CA THR A 109 -10.75 0.32 7.39
C THR A 109 -9.51 -0.43 7.87
N GLY A 110 -8.57 0.27 8.54
CA GLY A 110 -7.38 -0.36 9.11
C GLY A 110 -7.69 -1.40 10.21
N LYS A 111 -8.75 -1.17 11.01
CA LYS A 111 -9.22 -2.16 11.99
C LYS A 111 -9.78 -3.41 11.30
N ILE A 112 -10.63 -3.24 10.28
CA ILE A 112 -11.20 -4.34 9.50
C ILE A 112 -10.10 -5.13 8.81
N LEU A 113 -9.13 -4.46 8.19
CA LEU A 113 -7.97 -5.11 7.56
C LEU A 113 -7.19 -5.96 8.57
N GLY A 114 -6.98 -5.42 9.78
CA GLY A 114 -6.33 -6.18 10.83
C GLY A 114 -7.11 -7.41 11.28
N GLU A 115 -8.44 -7.34 11.32
CA GLU A 115 -9.29 -8.51 11.63
C GLU A 115 -9.26 -9.57 10.52
N ILE A 116 -9.17 -9.15 9.25
CA ILE A 116 -9.00 -10.06 8.10
C ILE A 116 -7.65 -10.77 8.19
N ILE A 117 -6.56 -10.04 8.41
CA ILE A 117 -5.21 -10.62 8.54
C ILE A 117 -5.15 -11.66 9.65
N GLN A 118 -5.83 -11.43 10.79
CA GLN A 118 -5.87 -12.39 11.89
C GLN A 118 -6.62 -13.69 11.57
N LYS A 119 -7.63 -13.64 10.69
CA LYS A 119 -8.40 -14.82 10.29
C LYS A 119 -7.66 -15.67 9.26
N GLU A 120 -6.75 -15.06 8.50
CA GLU A 120 -5.92 -15.74 7.50
C GLU A 120 -4.54 -16.18 8.02
N ALA A 121 -4.24 -15.90 9.30
CA ALA A 121 -3.04 -16.33 10.00
C ALA A 121 -3.27 -17.66 10.72
#